data_AF-A0A442VZ51-F1
#
_entry.id   AF-A0A442VZ51-F1
#
_cell.length_a   1.000
_cell.length_b   1.000
_cell.length_c   1.000
_cell.angle_alpha   90.00
_cell.angle_beta   90.00
_cell.angle_gamma   90.00
#
_symmetry.space_group_name_H-M   'P 1'
#
loop_
_entity.id
_entity.type
_entity.pdbx_description
1 polymer ?
#
loop_
_entity_poly.entity_id
_entity_poly.type
_entity_poly.pdbx_seq_one_letter_code
_entity_poly.pdbx_strand_id
1 'polypeptide(L)'
;MTPRRPLRLAAFALALSVLAGAGLAADALAGEADRSQTDKSLVGQPLGVVELFTSQGCSSCLPADAFFAELAAKENIVALAYHVDYWDYLGWKDTLSRKENTERQYEYMRAFGSRSVYTPQAVINGRSHVNGARREEVDGALARMETSGEGMQVPIDVSRTSDRVIIDAGDAGSGPSDAHVVIVYFDPPQTIKIGKGENTGRSMTYWNAVSGIQTAGMWHGKAQRYELPMSVIAKKGGCAVLLQSVGKDGMPGPILGAALIHKP
;
A
#
# COMPACT_ATOMS: atom_id res chain seq x y z
N MET A 1 41.31 -60.94 -57.72
CA MET A 1 41.34 -60.97 -59.19
C MET A 1 40.52 -59.80 -59.71
N THR A 2 41.18 -58.91 -60.43
CA THR A 2 40.69 -57.67 -61.06
C THR A 2 39.57 -57.95 -62.08
N PRO A 3 38.72 -56.95 -62.37
CA PRO A 3 38.95 -56.26 -63.64
C PRO A 3 38.90 -54.72 -63.53
N ARG A 4 39.44 -54.12 -64.59
CA ARG A 4 39.85 -52.73 -64.75
C ARG A 4 38.85 -51.94 -65.60
N ARG A 5 38.73 -50.64 -65.27
CA ARG A 5 38.61 -49.45 -66.17
C ARG A 5 37.26 -49.19 -66.90
N PRO A 6 37.03 -47.97 -67.48
CA PRO A 6 37.70 -46.66 -67.31
C PRO A 6 36.77 -45.43 -67.14
N LEU A 7 37.42 -44.31 -66.81
CA LEU A 7 37.00 -42.90 -66.82
C LEU A 7 36.15 -42.43 -68.02
N ARG A 8 35.24 -41.47 -67.76
CA ARG A 8 34.97 -40.32 -68.65
C ARG A 8 34.84 -39.03 -67.84
N LEU A 9 35.61 -38.01 -68.24
CA LEU A 9 35.52 -36.60 -67.84
C LEU A 9 34.41 -35.90 -68.62
N ALA A 10 33.75 -34.90 -68.01
CA ALA A 10 33.24 -33.69 -68.65
C ALA A 10 33.00 -32.61 -67.57
N ALA A 11 33.80 -31.53 -67.59
CA ALA A 11 33.42 -30.15 -67.96
C ALA A 11 32.78 -29.35 -66.80
N PHE A 12 33.56 -28.52 -66.08
CA PHE A 12 33.77 -27.08 -66.30
C PHE A 12 32.51 -26.21 -66.25
N ALA A 13 32.34 -25.46 -65.16
CA ALA A 13 31.78 -24.11 -65.19
C ALA A 13 32.46 -23.26 -64.12
N LEU A 14 33.05 -22.17 -64.60
CA LEU A 14 33.92 -21.22 -63.92
C LEU A 14 33.13 -19.92 -63.72
N ALA A 15 33.15 -19.34 -62.53
CA ALA A 15 33.01 -17.88 -62.31
C ALA A 15 33.55 -17.59 -60.89
N LEU A 16 34.78 -17.07 -60.74
CA LEU A 16 35.16 -15.63 -60.69
C LEU A 16 34.24 -14.86 -59.72
N SER A 17 34.68 -14.20 -58.65
CA SER A 17 35.84 -13.28 -58.46
C SER A 17 35.91 -12.99 -56.93
N VAL A 18 37.07 -12.98 -56.22
CA VAL A 18 38.02 -11.86 -56.02
C VAL A 18 37.31 -10.63 -55.38
N LEU A 19 37.70 -10.02 -54.25
CA LEU A 19 38.90 -10.00 -53.40
C LEU A 19 38.55 -9.27 -52.07
N ALA A 20 39.36 -9.51 -51.02
CA ALA A 20 39.73 -8.58 -49.90
C ALA A 20 38.61 -7.92 -49.07
N GLY A 21 38.64 -7.82 -47.74
CA GLY A 21 39.70 -7.86 -46.74
C GLY A 21 39.32 -6.88 -45.61
N ALA A 22 39.67 -7.23 -44.36
CA ALA A 22 39.62 -6.41 -43.14
C ALA A 22 38.26 -6.13 -42.45
N GLY A 23 38.24 -6.33 -41.13
CA GLY A 23 37.16 -5.95 -40.20
C GLY A 23 37.07 -6.94 -39.03
N LEU A 24 37.88 -6.75 -37.98
CA LEU A 24 37.52 -6.08 -36.71
C LEU A 24 36.79 -7.00 -35.71
N ALA A 25 37.38 -7.05 -34.51
CA ALA A 25 36.92 -7.77 -33.34
C ALA A 25 35.46 -7.44 -32.98
N ALA A 26 34.73 -8.45 -32.53
CA ALA A 26 33.50 -8.26 -31.76
C ALA A 26 33.70 -8.89 -30.39
N ASP A 27 34.03 -8.04 -29.41
CA ASP A 27 33.83 -8.30 -28.00
C ASP A 27 32.38 -8.72 -27.79
N ALA A 28 32.19 -9.95 -27.30
CA ALA A 28 30.90 -10.41 -26.83
C ALA A 28 30.61 -9.76 -25.47
N LEU A 29 30.14 -8.51 -25.48
CA LEU A 29 29.40 -7.94 -24.37
C LEU A 29 28.06 -8.66 -24.30
N ALA A 30 28.02 -9.75 -23.54
CA ALA A 30 26.78 -10.31 -23.05
C ALA A 30 26.10 -9.22 -22.19
N GLY A 31 25.07 -8.60 -22.75
CA GLY A 31 24.21 -7.69 -22.01
C GLY A 31 23.62 -8.42 -20.81
N GLU A 32 23.94 -7.95 -19.62
CA GLU A 32 23.16 -8.23 -18.41
C GLU A 32 21.75 -7.71 -18.68
N ALA A 33 20.87 -8.63 -19.08
CA ALA A 33 19.44 -8.37 -19.06
C ALA A 33 19.07 -8.09 -17.61
N ASP A 34 18.79 -6.83 -17.33
CA ASP A 34 18.22 -6.31 -16.09
C ASP A 34 17.05 -7.21 -15.68
N ARG A 35 17.32 -8.11 -14.72
CA ARG A 35 16.26 -8.86 -14.05
C ARG A 35 15.55 -7.85 -13.16
N SER A 36 14.61 -7.12 -13.73
CA SER A 36 13.59 -6.38 -12.99
C SER A 36 12.92 -7.37 -12.05
N GLN A 37 13.37 -7.38 -10.79
CA GLN A 37 12.76 -8.16 -9.73
C GLN A 37 11.42 -7.49 -9.41
N THR A 38 10.36 -8.01 -10.02
CA THR A 38 8.99 -7.63 -9.66
C THR A 38 8.69 -8.22 -8.29
N ASP A 39 8.85 -7.40 -7.24
CA ASP A 39 8.46 -7.78 -5.89
C ASP A 39 6.93 -7.67 -5.81
N LYS A 40 6.25 -8.82 -5.91
CA LYS A 40 4.79 -8.90 -5.75
C LYS A 40 4.50 -9.02 -4.27
N SER A 41 3.62 -8.18 -3.72
CA SER A 41 3.13 -8.36 -2.35
C SER A 41 2.49 -9.76 -2.25
N LEU A 42 3.08 -10.62 -1.41
CA LEU A 42 2.70 -12.04 -1.29
C LEU A 42 1.48 -12.28 -0.40
N VAL A 43 1.02 -11.24 0.30
CA VAL A 43 -0.16 -11.34 1.17
C VAL A 43 -1.40 -11.25 0.29
N GLY A 44 -2.29 -12.24 0.41
CA GLY A 44 -3.63 -12.17 -0.18
C GLY A 44 -4.43 -10.97 0.33
N GLN A 45 -5.70 -10.84 -0.05
CA GLN A 45 -6.53 -9.75 0.47
C GLN A 45 -6.49 -9.72 2.01
N PRO A 46 -6.24 -8.56 2.64
CA PRO A 46 -6.20 -8.46 4.08
C PRO A 46 -7.59 -8.73 4.68
N LEU A 47 -7.62 -9.19 5.93
CA LEU A 47 -8.84 -9.31 6.75
C LEU A 47 -9.58 -7.97 6.84
N GLY A 48 -8.84 -6.87 6.88
CA GLY A 48 -9.41 -5.54 6.81
C GLY A 48 -8.42 -4.43 7.09
N VAL A 49 -8.98 -3.24 7.20
CA VAL A 49 -8.28 -1.99 7.48
C VAL A 49 -8.71 -1.47 8.84
N VAL A 50 -7.74 -1.13 9.68
CA VAL A 50 -7.94 -0.47 10.97
C VAL A 50 -7.25 0.89 10.94
N GLU A 51 -8.06 1.93 11.00
CA GLU A 51 -7.59 3.32 11.06
C GLU A 51 -7.76 3.83 12.48
N LEU A 52 -6.67 3.91 13.24
CA LEU A 52 -6.66 4.42 14.61
C LEU A 52 -6.40 5.92 14.63
N PHE A 53 -7.32 6.69 15.18
CA PHE A 53 -7.14 8.10 15.50
C PHE A 53 -6.68 8.22 16.96
N THR A 54 -5.48 8.78 17.16
CA THR A 54 -4.76 8.79 18.44
C THR A 54 -3.96 10.08 18.63
N SER A 55 -3.36 10.29 19.80
CA SER A 55 -2.39 11.35 20.07
C SER A 55 -1.48 11.02 21.25
N GLN A 56 -0.21 11.41 21.18
CA GLN A 56 0.74 11.40 22.31
C GLN A 56 0.26 12.24 23.49
N GLY A 57 -0.53 13.29 23.23
CA GLY A 57 -1.11 14.16 24.26
C GLY A 57 -2.33 13.55 24.97
N CYS A 58 -2.88 12.45 24.43
CA CYS A 58 -4.06 11.77 24.95
C CYS A 58 -3.64 10.62 25.89
N SER A 59 -3.86 10.77 27.20
CA SER A 59 -3.51 9.74 28.19
C SER A 59 -4.30 8.44 28.02
N SER A 60 -5.58 8.54 27.64
CA SER A 60 -6.44 7.39 27.34
C SER A 60 -6.06 6.62 26.06
N CYS A 61 -5.15 7.16 25.25
CA CYS A 61 -4.74 6.56 23.98
C CYS A 61 -3.64 5.49 24.13
N LEU A 62 -2.84 5.54 25.20
CA LEU A 62 -1.72 4.60 25.39
C LEU A 62 -2.11 3.11 25.28
N PRO A 63 -3.25 2.65 25.84
CA PRO A 63 -3.68 1.26 25.67
C PRO A 63 -4.07 0.92 24.22
N ALA A 64 -4.67 1.88 23.49
CA ALA A 64 -5.01 1.70 22.08
C ALA A 64 -3.76 1.65 21.20
N ASP A 65 -2.76 2.49 21.47
CA ASP A 65 -1.48 2.49 20.73
C ASP A 65 -0.73 1.17 20.94
N ALA A 66 -0.75 0.63 22.16
CA ALA A 66 -0.14 -0.67 22.47
C ALA A 66 -0.83 -1.82 21.71
N PHE A 67 -2.17 -1.84 21.71
CA PHE A 67 -2.92 -2.83 20.94
C PHE A 67 -2.71 -2.66 19.42
N PHE A 68 -2.67 -1.42 18.94
CA PHE A 68 -2.44 -1.12 17.54
C PHE A 68 -1.08 -1.61 17.04
N ALA A 69 -0.04 -1.58 17.87
CA ALA A 69 1.25 -2.17 17.53
C ALA A 69 1.14 -3.68 17.22
N GLU A 70 0.27 -4.40 17.94
CA GLU A 70 0.00 -5.82 17.65
C GLU A 70 -0.77 -6.00 16.34
N LEU A 71 -1.70 -5.08 16.00
CA LEU A 71 -2.40 -5.10 14.72
C LEU A 71 -1.46 -4.79 13.56
N ALA A 72 -0.56 -3.82 13.72
CA ALA A 72 0.43 -3.44 12.71
C ALA A 72 1.47 -4.53 12.46
N ALA A 73 1.70 -5.42 13.43
CA ALA A 73 2.57 -6.58 13.26
C ALA A 73 1.91 -7.74 12.49
N LYS A 74 0.57 -7.72 12.30
CA LYS A 74 -0.15 -8.75 11.55
C LYS A 74 -0.12 -8.43 10.06
N GLU A 75 0.46 -9.32 9.26
CA GLU A 75 0.56 -9.14 7.80
C GLU A 75 -0.81 -9.07 7.10
N ASN A 76 -1.84 -9.69 7.68
CA ASN A 76 -3.19 -9.73 7.12
C ASN A 76 -4.08 -8.56 7.57
N ILE A 77 -3.55 -7.51 8.21
CA ILE A 77 -4.31 -6.31 8.59
C ILE A 77 -3.58 -5.07 8.08
N VAL A 78 -4.32 -4.18 7.43
CA VAL A 78 -3.81 -2.83 7.08
C VAL A 78 -4.07 -1.91 8.26
N ALA A 79 -3.09 -1.74 9.13
CA ALA A 79 -3.18 -0.86 10.30
C ALA A 79 -2.54 0.51 10.01
N LEU A 80 -3.30 1.60 10.18
CA LEU A 80 -2.87 2.99 9.94
C LEU A 80 -3.16 3.87 11.17
N ALA A 81 -2.14 4.56 11.69
CA ALA A 81 -2.27 5.43 12.86
C ALA A 81 -2.30 6.90 12.46
N TYR A 82 -3.46 7.53 12.61
CA TYR A 82 -3.72 8.93 12.33
C TYR A 82 -3.57 9.74 13.62
N HIS A 83 -2.40 10.35 13.80
CA HIS A 83 -2.16 11.26 14.91
C HIS A 83 -2.89 12.58 14.67
N VAL A 84 -3.84 12.91 15.53
CA VAL A 84 -4.65 14.13 15.47
C VAL A 84 -3.99 15.28 16.22
N ASP A 85 -4.22 16.50 15.76
CA ASP A 85 -3.56 17.72 16.27
C ASP A 85 -4.34 18.46 17.37
N TYR A 86 -5.62 18.14 17.59
CA TYR A 86 -6.44 18.85 18.56
C TYR A 86 -6.09 18.55 20.03
N TRP A 87 -5.10 17.72 20.32
CA TRP A 87 -4.55 17.55 21.68
C TRP A 87 -3.31 18.41 21.96
N ASP A 88 -2.72 19.01 20.92
CA ASP A 88 -1.41 19.68 21.01
C ASP A 88 -1.39 20.91 21.92
N TYR A 89 -2.57 21.45 22.25
CA TYR A 89 -2.71 22.59 23.14
C TYR A 89 -2.51 22.25 24.63
N LEU A 90 -2.51 20.98 25.02
CA LEU A 90 -2.39 20.53 26.42
C LEU A 90 -0.93 20.41 26.92
N GLY A 91 0.00 21.13 26.29
CA GLY A 91 1.38 21.30 26.77
C GLY A 91 2.40 20.32 26.21
N TRP A 92 1.96 19.27 25.51
CA TRP A 92 2.80 18.46 24.61
C TRP A 92 2.23 18.51 23.20
N LYS A 93 3.04 18.97 22.26
CA LYS A 93 2.72 18.90 20.84
C LYS A 93 3.15 17.53 20.33
N ASP A 94 2.21 16.75 19.84
CA ASP A 94 2.48 15.46 19.23
C ASP A 94 3.37 15.66 18.00
N THR A 95 4.50 14.94 17.96
CA THR A 95 5.47 15.09 16.86
C THR A 95 5.06 14.40 15.56
N LEU A 96 3.99 13.60 15.62
CA LEU A 96 3.41 12.84 14.51
C LEU A 96 2.07 13.43 14.06
N SER A 97 1.50 14.39 14.81
CA SER A 97 0.21 14.97 14.49
C SER A 97 0.23 15.75 13.19
N ARG A 98 -0.91 15.69 12.48
CA ARG A 98 -1.15 16.43 11.24
C ARG A 98 -2.58 16.91 11.19
N LYS A 99 -2.79 18.09 10.63
CA LYS A 99 -4.13 18.65 10.43
C LYS A 99 -4.94 17.77 9.49
N GLU A 100 -4.31 17.21 8.47
CA GLU A 100 -4.93 16.32 7.50
C GLU A 100 -5.45 15.02 8.14
N ASN A 101 -4.78 14.54 9.21
CA ASN A 101 -5.25 13.37 9.97
C ASN A 101 -6.52 13.72 10.77
N THR A 102 -6.54 14.89 11.41
CA THR A 102 -7.74 15.42 12.08
C THR A 102 -8.90 15.62 11.10
N GLU A 103 -8.61 16.14 9.90
CA GLU A 103 -9.62 16.33 8.85
C GLU A 103 -10.24 15.02 8.39
N ARG A 104 -9.42 13.98 8.18
CA ARG A 104 -9.93 12.63 7.87
C ARG A 104 -10.86 12.10 8.97
N GLN A 105 -10.58 12.40 10.23
CA GLN A 105 -11.47 12.02 11.32
C GLN A 105 -12.81 12.78 11.26
N TYR A 106 -12.77 14.08 10.97
CA TYR A 106 -13.98 14.88 10.80
C TYR A 106 -14.81 14.44 9.58
N GLU A 107 -14.16 13.99 8.53
CA GLU A 107 -14.79 13.36 7.38
C GLU A 107 -15.56 12.09 7.78
N TYR A 108 -14.93 11.20 8.54
CA TYR A 108 -15.64 10.03 9.10
C TYR A 108 -16.76 10.41 10.06
N MET A 109 -16.56 11.42 10.91
CA MET A 109 -17.61 11.93 11.79
C MET A 109 -18.86 12.33 10.99
N ARG A 110 -18.68 13.04 9.87
CA ARG A 110 -19.79 13.42 8.97
C ARG A 110 -20.40 12.21 8.28
N ALA A 111 -19.58 11.29 7.77
CA ALA A 111 -20.04 10.06 7.12
C ALA A 111 -20.91 9.20 8.06
N PHE A 112 -20.54 9.12 9.34
CA PHE A 112 -21.27 8.35 10.36
C PHE A 112 -22.44 9.13 10.99
N GLY A 113 -22.72 10.37 10.56
CA GLY A 113 -23.76 11.20 11.16
C GLY A 113 -23.50 11.56 12.63
N SER A 114 -22.25 11.46 13.08
CA SER A 114 -21.83 11.78 14.43
C SER A 114 -21.69 13.29 14.62
N ARG A 115 -21.81 13.76 15.86
CA ARG A 115 -21.74 15.19 16.21
C ARG A 115 -20.37 15.64 16.72
N SER A 116 -19.49 14.69 17.01
CA SER A 116 -18.17 14.94 17.59
C SER A 116 -17.19 13.83 17.25
N VAL A 117 -15.91 14.15 17.30
CA VAL A 117 -14.79 13.19 17.26
C VAL A 117 -14.32 12.86 18.67
N TYR A 118 -13.59 11.76 18.83
CA TYR A 118 -12.97 11.35 20.09
C TYR A 118 -11.70 10.54 19.84
N THR A 119 -10.85 10.40 20.84
CA THR A 119 -9.69 9.50 20.82
C THR A 119 -9.62 8.68 22.10
N PRO A 120 -9.15 7.41 22.05
CA PRO A 120 -8.77 6.69 20.83
C PRO A 120 -10.01 6.18 20.07
N GLN A 121 -10.11 6.51 18.77
CA GLN A 121 -11.17 6.00 17.89
C GLN A 121 -10.55 5.09 16.85
N ALA A 122 -11.08 3.87 16.71
CA ALA A 122 -10.72 2.98 15.61
C ALA A 122 -11.86 2.95 14.59
N VAL A 123 -11.56 3.25 13.33
CA VAL A 123 -12.46 3.08 12.19
C VAL A 123 -12.10 1.79 11.46
N ILE A 124 -13.09 0.91 11.28
CA ILE A 124 -12.91 -0.43 10.73
C ILE A 124 -13.53 -0.49 9.33
N ASN A 125 -12.71 -0.80 8.32
CA ASN A 125 -13.07 -0.85 6.90
C ASN A 125 -13.82 0.40 6.39
N GLY A 126 -13.67 1.57 7.03
CA GLY A 126 -14.47 2.77 6.70
C GLY A 126 -15.98 2.62 6.92
N ARG A 127 -16.43 1.57 7.64
CA ARG A 127 -17.86 1.21 7.79
C ARG A 127 -18.42 1.50 9.17
N SER A 128 -17.60 1.31 10.21
CA SER A 128 -18.00 1.50 11.60
C SER A 128 -16.85 2.03 12.42
N HIS A 129 -17.15 2.63 13.57
CA HIS A 129 -16.14 3.04 14.53
C HIS A 129 -16.41 2.47 15.92
N VAL A 130 -15.34 2.18 16.65
CA VAL A 130 -15.34 1.67 18.02
C VAL A 130 -14.30 2.42 18.86
N ASN A 131 -14.24 2.16 20.16
CA ASN A 131 -13.13 2.66 20.98
C ASN A 131 -11.87 1.85 20.66
N GLY A 132 -10.80 2.53 20.24
CA GLY A 132 -9.56 1.88 19.79
C GLY A 132 -8.82 1.09 20.89
N ALA A 133 -9.11 1.34 22.17
CA ALA A 133 -8.55 0.57 23.28
C ALA A 133 -9.34 -0.73 23.57
N ARG A 134 -10.48 -0.94 22.92
CA ARG A 134 -11.38 -2.08 23.18
C ARG A 134 -11.12 -3.19 22.16
N ARG A 135 -10.15 -4.05 22.47
CA ARG A 135 -9.74 -5.18 21.61
C ARG A 135 -10.90 -6.00 21.08
N GLU A 136 -11.79 -6.44 21.97
CA GLU A 136 -12.93 -7.28 21.60
C GLU A 136 -13.88 -6.60 20.60
N GLU A 137 -14.03 -5.27 20.69
CA GLU A 137 -14.85 -4.50 19.76
C GLU A 137 -14.20 -4.41 18.39
N VAL A 138 -12.88 -4.19 18.33
CA VAL A 138 -12.11 -4.13 17.07
C VAL A 138 -12.04 -5.50 16.39
N ASP A 139 -11.59 -6.52 17.12
CA ASP A 139 -11.45 -7.89 16.58
C ASP A 139 -12.83 -8.45 16.19
N GLY A 140 -13.87 -8.18 17.00
CA GLY A 140 -15.23 -8.58 16.69
C GLY A 140 -15.82 -7.87 15.48
N ALA A 141 -15.46 -6.60 15.23
CA ALA A 141 -15.87 -5.88 14.03
C ALA A 141 -15.22 -6.46 12.77
N LEU A 142 -13.91 -6.74 12.80
CA LEU A 142 -13.20 -7.38 11.69
C LEU A 142 -13.80 -8.77 11.37
N ALA A 143 -13.96 -9.63 12.39
CA ALA A 143 -14.50 -10.99 12.20
C ALA A 143 -15.94 -11.00 11.66
N ARG A 144 -16.78 -10.06 12.11
CA ARG A 144 -18.13 -9.90 11.58
C ARG A 144 -18.10 -9.49 10.11
N MET A 145 -17.29 -8.51 9.74
CA MET A 145 -17.23 -7.99 8.36
C MET A 145 -16.69 -9.02 7.37
N GLU A 146 -15.72 -9.84 7.79
CA GLU A 146 -15.20 -10.99 7.02
C GLU A 146 -16.34 -11.90 6.55
N THR A 147 -17.34 -12.13 7.41
CA THR A 147 -18.42 -13.11 7.17
C THR A 147 -19.72 -12.50 6.66
N SER A 148 -19.94 -11.19 6.85
CA SER A 148 -21.15 -10.49 6.39
C SER A 148 -21.08 -9.99 4.94
N GLY A 149 -19.95 -10.22 4.26
CA GLY A 149 -19.69 -9.65 2.94
C GLY A 149 -19.34 -8.16 2.99
N GLU A 150 -18.99 -7.63 4.15
CA GLU A 150 -18.57 -6.24 4.36
C GLU A 150 -17.03 -6.08 4.48
N GLY A 151 -16.30 -7.18 4.28
CA GLY A 151 -14.83 -7.20 4.23
C GLY A 151 -14.26 -6.62 2.94
N MET A 152 -13.06 -7.09 2.57
CA MET A 152 -12.35 -6.69 1.35
C MET A 152 -12.94 -7.42 0.13
N GLN A 153 -13.95 -6.81 -0.50
CA GLN A 153 -14.68 -7.36 -1.65
C GLN A 153 -13.92 -7.30 -2.97
N VAL A 154 -13.00 -6.33 -3.13
CA VAL A 154 -12.28 -6.10 -4.38
C VAL A 154 -10.79 -6.41 -4.16
N PRO A 155 -10.17 -7.29 -4.98
CA PRO A 155 -8.75 -7.57 -4.83
C PRO A 155 -7.92 -6.36 -5.26
N ILE A 156 -6.93 -6.02 -4.45
CA ILE A 156 -5.92 -5.00 -4.73
C ILE A 156 -4.58 -5.71 -4.77
N ASP A 157 -4.08 -5.95 -5.97
CA ASP A 157 -2.73 -6.47 -6.16
C ASP A 157 -1.75 -5.29 -6.28
N VAL A 158 -0.65 -5.37 -5.56
CA VAL A 158 0.46 -4.42 -5.72
C VAL A 158 1.71 -5.15 -6.15
N SER A 159 2.35 -4.60 -7.18
CA SER A 159 3.70 -4.99 -7.59
C SER A 159 4.59 -3.77 -7.73
N ARG A 160 5.90 -3.98 -7.58
CA ARG A 160 6.91 -2.92 -7.63
C ARG A 160 7.98 -3.29 -8.61
N THR A 161 8.51 -2.28 -9.28
CA THR A 161 9.73 -2.36 -10.08
C THR A 161 10.68 -1.26 -9.61
N SER A 162 11.83 -1.11 -10.26
CA SER A 162 12.81 -0.08 -9.91
C SER A 162 12.29 1.35 -10.07
N ASP A 163 11.36 1.61 -10.99
CA ASP A 163 10.89 2.96 -11.34
C ASP A 163 9.43 3.26 -10.94
N ARG A 164 8.58 2.24 -10.81
CA ARG A 164 7.15 2.41 -10.50
C ARG A 164 6.58 1.38 -9.55
N VAL A 165 5.52 1.78 -8.85
CA VAL A 165 4.56 0.91 -8.18
C VAL A 165 3.32 0.78 -9.05
N ILE A 166 2.90 -0.47 -9.25
CA ILE A 166 1.73 -0.83 -10.04
C ILE A 166 0.66 -1.33 -9.07
N ILE A 167 -0.52 -0.73 -9.17
CA ILE A 167 -1.70 -1.08 -8.38
C ILE A 167 -2.75 -1.59 -9.35
N ASP A 168 -3.14 -2.85 -9.20
CA ASP A 168 -4.20 -3.48 -9.97
C ASP A 168 -5.43 -3.65 -9.07
N ALA A 169 -6.48 -2.89 -9.35
CA ALA A 169 -7.79 -3.05 -8.72
C ALA A 169 -8.65 -4.00 -9.56
N GLY A 170 -9.26 -5.01 -8.92
CA GLY A 170 -10.09 -6.02 -9.59
C GLY A 170 -11.43 -5.50 -10.13
N ASP A 171 -12.22 -6.41 -10.71
CA ASP A 171 -13.62 -6.18 -11.12
C ASP A 171 -14.55 -6.48 -9.94
N ALA A 172 -15.51 -5.58 -9.68
CA ALA A 172 -16.49 -5.75 -8.60
C ALA A 172 -17.60 -6.76 -8.93
N GLY A 173 -17.68 -7.23 -10.18
CA GLY A 173 -18.84 -7.95 -10.70
C GLY A 173 -20.08 -7.05 -10.68
N SER A 174 -21.08 -7.43 -9.88
CA SER A 174 -22.28 -6.65 -9.61
C SER A 174 -22.17 -5.79 -8.34
N GLY A 175 -20.97 -5.66 -7.77
CA GLY A 175 -20.68 -4.88 -6.57
C GLY A 175 -20.64 -3.37 -6.81
N PRO A 176 -20.05 -2.60 -5.88
CA PRO A 176 -19.94 -1.15 -5.99
C PRO A 176 -19.25 -0.71 -7.27
N SER A 177 -19.74 0.38 -7.86
CA SER A 177 -19.26 0.88 -9.15
C SER A 177 -18.42 2.14 -9.07
N ASP A 178 -18.31 2.81 -7.92
CA ASP A 178 -17.52 4.05 -7.79
C ASP A 178 -16.73 4.07 -6.48
N ALA A 179 -15.40 4.19 -6.61
CA ALA A 179 -14.48 4.32 -5.50
C ALA A 179 -13.26 5.15 -5.91
N HIS A 180 -12.56 5.68 -4.92
CA HIS A 180 -11.25 6.31 -5.09
C HIS A 180 -10.15 5.32 -4.72
N VAL A 181 -9.08 5.29 -5.52
CA VAL A 181 -7.81 4.70 -5.11
C VAL A 181 -7.07 5.74 -4.28
N VAL A 182 -7.02 5.51 -2.98
CA VAL A 182 -6.37 6.38 -2.00
C VAL A 182 -5.06 5.74 -1.56
N ILE A 183 -3.98 6.52 -1.59
CA ILE A 183 -2.66 6.14 -1.11
C ILE A 183 -2.43 6.83 0.22
N VAL A 184 -2.18 6.04 1.25
CA VAL A 184 -1.89 6.53 2.60
C VAL A 184 -0.43 6.23 2.90
N TYR A 185 0.39 7.28 2.99
CA TYR A 185 1.80 7.18 3.38
C TYR A 185 1.92 7.17 4.88
N PHE A 186 2.85 6.38 5.40
CA PHE A 186 3.16 6.35 6.82
C PHE A 186 4.66 6.21 7.07
N ASP A 187 5.08 6.62 8.25
CA ASP A 187 6.45 6.54 8.70
C ASP A 187 6.72 5.15 9.34
N PRO A 188 7.97 4.64 9.30
CA PRO A 188 8.30 3.37 9.95
C PRO A 188 8.16 3.53 11.47
N PRO A 189 8.22 2.44 12.28
CA PRO A 189 8.06 2.55 13.71
C PRO A 189 9.01 3.56 14.36
N GLN A 190 8.48 4.47 15.19
CA GLN A 190 9.25 5.53 15.86
C GLN A 190 9.04 5.49 17.36
N THR A 191 10.15 5.39 18.11
CA THR A 191 10.12 5.53 19.57
C THR A 191 10.22 7.00 19.95
N ILE A 192 9.23 7.48 20.69
CA ILE A 192 9.11 8.88 21.10
C ILE A 192 9.08 8.94 22.62
N LYS A 193 9.99 9.76 23.17
CA LYS A 193 10.00 10.12 24.59
C LYS A 193 9.15 11.37 24.80
N ILE A 194 8.08 11.22 25.57
CA ILE A 194 7.14 12.31 25.85
C ILE A 194 7.70 13.18 26.98
N GLY A 195 7.98 14.44 26.66
CA GLY A 195 8.69 15.35 27.56
C GLY A 195 7.80 16.26 28.41
N LYS A 196 6.52 16.43 28.06
CA LYS A 196 5.55 17.32 28.74
C LYS A 196 4.13 16.72 28.70
N GLY A 197 3.19 17.40 29.35
CA GLY A 197 1.78 16.99 29.39
C GLY A 197 1.51 15.80 30.30
N GLU A 198 0.31 15.23 30.20
CA GLU A 198 -0.15 14.14 31.07
C GLU A 198 0.71 12.87 30.98
N ASN A 199 1.33 12.65 29.81
CA ASN A 199 2.14 11.47 29.53
C ASN A 199 3.65 11.67 29.77
N THR A 200 4.04 12.74 30.47
CA THR A 200 5.46 13.08 30.73
C THR A 200 6.25 11.90 31.28
N GLY A 201 7.45 11.69 30.74
CA GLY A 201 8.40 10.67 31.18
C GLY A 201 8.17 9.29 30.57
N ARG A 202 7.04 9.06 29.89
CA ARG A 202 6.80 7.83 29.15
C ARG A 202 7.56 7.83 27.82
N SER A 203 7.89 6.64 27.35
CA SER A 203 8.42 6.39 26.01
C SER A 203 7.56 5.33 25.35
N MET A 204 7.13 5.58 24.12
CA MET A 204 6.22 4.73 23.36
C MET A 204 6.75 4.57 21.94
N THR A 205 6.58 3.37 21.36
CA THR A 205 6.85 3.14 19.93
C THR A 205 5.54 3.22 19.17
N TYR A 206 5.44 4.19 18.27
CA TYR A 206 4.29 4.38 17.38
C TYR A 206 4.55 3.70 16.04
N TRP A 207 3.56 2.99 15.53
CA TRP A 207 3.63 2.21 14.29
C TRP A 207 2.77 2.86 13.22
N ASN A 208 3.21 2.77 11.96
CA ASN A 208 2.46 3.21 10.78
C ASN A 208 1.82 4.59 10.95
N ALA A 209 2.56 5.54 11.52
CA ALA A 209 2.10 6.90 11.75
C ALA A 209 1.90 7.61 10.40
N VAL A 210 0.66 7.95 10.08
CA VAL A 210 0.27 8.48 8.76
C VAL A 210 0.91 9.85 8.54
N SER A 211 1.66 9.96 7.46
CA SER A 211 2.42 11.15 7.08
C SER A 211 1.98 11.80 5.77
N GLY A 212 0.95 11.27 5.12
CA GLY A 212 0.27 11.90 3.99
C GLY A 212 -0.83 11.01 3.40
N ILE A 213 -1.82 11.63 2.75
CA ILE A 213 -2.92 10.95 2.05
C ILE A 213 -3.02 11.57 0.65
N GLN A 214 -3.16 10.74 -0.38
CA GLN A 214 -3.28 11.18 -1.76
C GLN A 214 -4.24 10.30 -2.54
N THR A 215 -5.15 10.91 -3.31
CA THR A 215 -5.97 10.17 -4.28
C THR A 215 -5.18 9.95 -5.57
N ALA A 216 -4.99 8.69 -5.95
CA ALA A 216 -4.31 8.29 -7.19
C ALA A 216 -5.25 8.27 -8.40
N GLY A 217 -6.55 8.07 -8.20
CA GLY A 217 -7.53 8.10 -9.27
C GLY A 217 -8.90 7.55 -8.86
N MET A 218 -9.84 7.59 -9.81
CA MET A 218 -11.16 6.97 -9.67
C MET A 218 -11.15 5.56 -10.26
N TRP A 219 -11.96 4.69 -9.66
CA TRP A 219 -12.23 3.32 -10.08
C TRP A 219 -13.73 3.15 -10.31
N HIS A 220 -14.10 2.58 -11.45
CA HIS A 220 -15.49 2.51 -11.91
C HIS A 220 -16.07 1.09 -11.93
N GLY A 221 -15.73 0.27 -10.93
CA GLY A 221 -16.25 -1.10 -10.78
C GLY A 221 -15.58 -2.15 -11.67
N LYS A 222 -14.72 -1.73 -12.61
CA LYS A 222 -14.03 -2.61 -13.57
C LYS A 222 -12.54 -2.67 -13.30
N ALA A 223 -11.93 -3.80 -13.66
CA ALA A 223 -10.51 -4.01 -13.48
C ALA A 223 -9.71 -2.84 -14.07
N GLN A 224 -8.89 -2.19 -13.24
CA GLN A 224 -8.17 -0.98 -13.62
C GLN A 224 -6.80 -0.93 -12.96
N ARG A 225 -5.81 -0.50 -13.75
CA ARG A 225 -4.43 -0.33 -13.33
C ARG A 225 -4.11 1.14 -13.05
N TYR A 226 -3.35 1.37 -11.98
CA TYR A 226 -2.79 2.67 -11.62
C TYR A 226 -1.28 2.53 -11.47
N GLU A 227 -0.53 3.51 -11.97
CA GLU A 227 0.92 3.56 -11.87
C GLU A 227 1.35 4.80 -11.10
N LEU A 228 2.19 4.59 -10.09
CA LEU A 228 2.78 5.67 -9.30
C LEU A 228 4.31 5.59 -9.42
N PRO A 229 4.99 6.72 -9.63
CA PRO A 229 6.44 6.71 -9.68
C PRO A 229 7.03 6.36 -8.31
N MET A 230 8.05 5.50 -8.28
CA MET A 230 8.72 5.07 -7.04
C MET A 230 9.27 6.25 -6.24
N SER A 231 9.61 7.37 -6.89
CA SER A 231 10.07 8.60 -6.23
C SER A 231 9.06 9.21 -5.25
N VAL A 232 7.77 8.91 -5.41
CA VAL A 232 6.71 9.38 -4.51
C VAL A 232 6.64 8.49 -3.27
N ILE A 233 6.84 7.17 -3.43
CA ILE A 233 6.74 6.19 -2.33
C ILE A 233 8.05 6.08 -1.54
N ALA A 234 9.21 6.07 -2.21
CA ALA A 234 10.52 5.82 -1.61
C ALA A 234 10.95 6.88 -0.57
N LYS A 235 10.40 8.09 -0.65
CA LYS A 235 10.64 9.17 0.32
C LYS A 235 9.91 8.96 1.64
N LYS A 236 9.00 8.00 1.72
CA LYS A 236 8.15 7.71 2.88
C LYS A 236 8.51 6.34 3.46
N GLY A 237 8.09 6.09 4.70
CA GLY A 237 8.38 4.84 5.42
C GLY A 237 7.76 3.63 4.74
N GLY A 238 6.47 3.70 4.49
CA GLY A 238 5.68 2.76 3.70
C GLY A 238 4.39 3.42 3.21
N CYS A 239 3.55 2.66 2.53
CA CYS A 239 2.21 3.13 2.20
C CYS A 239 1.18 2.00 2.13
N ALA A 240 -0.08 2.35 2.36
CA ALA A 240 -1.22 1.51 2.09
C ALA A 240 -1.97 2.04 0.86
N VAL A 241 -2.57 1.12 0.12
CA VAL A 241 -3.55 1.42 -0.93
C VAL A 241 -4.91 1.08 -0.36
N LEU A 242 -5.85 2.01 -0.43
CA LEU A 242 -7.25 1.84 -0.05
C LEU A 242 -8.11 2.10 -1.28
N LEU A 243 -8.90 1.12 -1.71
CA LEU A 243 -9.99 1.33 -2.65
C LEU A 243 -11.23 1.70 -1.86
N GLN A 244 -11.51 3.00 -1.74
CA GLN A 244 -12.51 3.53 -0.83
C GLN A 244 -13.68 4.14 -1.59
N SER A 245 -14.89 3.64 -1.34
CA SER A 245 -16.12 4.27 -1.81
C SER A 245 -16.24 5.68 -1.23
N VAL A 246 -16.87 6.57 -1.99
CA VAL A 246 -17.12 7.95 -1.57
C VAL A 246 -18.61 8.21 -1.59
N GLY A 247 -19.12 8.78 -0.51
CA GLY A 247 -20.50 9.22 -0.38
C GLY A 247 -20.83 10.31 -1.40
N LYS A 248 -22.13 10.54 -1.66
CA LYS A 248 -22.59 11.60 -2.58
C LYS A 248 -22.17 13.00 -2.17
N ASP A 249 -21.80 13.17 -0.90
CA ASP A 249 -21.30 14.39 -0.26
C ASP A 249 -19.76 14.49 -0.24
N GLY A 250 -19.07 13.56 -0.91
CA GLY A 250 -17.61 13.51 -0.94
C GLY A 250 -16.98 12.88 0.32
N MET A 251 -17.78 12.36 1.26
CA MET A 251 -17.27 11.78 2.50
C MET A 251 -16.74 10.36 2.29
N PRO A 252 -15.73 9.92 3.07
CA PRO A 252 -15.21 8.58 3.02
C PRO A 252 -16.29 7.57 3.42
N GLY A 253 -16.50 6.60 2.56
CA GLY A 253 -17.39 5.46 2.80
C GLY A 253 -16.61 4.17 3.01
N PRO A 254 -17.25 3.02 2.74
CA PRO A 254 -16.62 1.71 2.89
C PRO A 254 -15.32 1.56 2.09
N ILE A 255 -14.32 0.94 2.71
CA ILE A 255 -13.13 0.45 2.04
C ILE A 255 -13.45 -0.93 1.47
N LEU A 256 -13.36 -1.04 0.14
CA LEU A 256 -13.74 -2.22 -0.62
C LEU A 256 -12.58 -3.18 -0.85
N GLY A 257 -11.35 -2.67 -0.81
CA GLY A 257 -10.14 -3.43 -1.00
C GLY A 257 -8.95 -2.64 -0.45
N ALA A 258 -7.92 -3.35 -0.02
CA ALA A 258 -6.72 -2.70 0.48
C ALA A 258 -5.48 -3.56 0.26
N ALA A 259 -4.32 -2.91 0.24
CA ALA A 259 -3.02 -3.57 0.22
C ALA A 259 -2.00 -2.74 1.00
N LEU A 260 -1.02 -3.41 1.60
CA LEU A 260 0.09 -2.77 2.30
C LEU A 260 1.37 -2.91 1.49
N ILE A 261 2.15 -1.83 1.44
CA ILE A 261 3.43 -1.75 0.74
C ILE A 261 4.47 -1.30 1.76
N HIS A 262 5.16 -2.28 2.34
CA HIS A 262 6.32 -2.00 3.18
C HIS A 262 7.52 -1.61 2.31
N LYS A 263 8.38 -0.74 2.84
CA LYS A 263 9.72 -0.59 2.27
C LYS A 263 10.53 -1.86 2.60
N PRO A 264 11.30 -2.40 1.65
CA PRO A 264 12.21 -3.51 1.94
C PRO A 264 13.21 -3.15 3.04
#